data_AF-A0AAX0YRM0-F1
#
_entry.id   AF-A0AAX0YRM0-F1
#
_cell.length_a   1.000
_cell.length_b   1.000
_cell.length_c   1.000
_cell.angle_alpha   90.00
_cell.angle_beta   90.00
_cell.angle_gamma   90.00
#
_symmetry.space_group_name_H-M   'P 1'
#
loop_
_entity.id
_entity.type
_entity.pdbx_description
1 polymer ?
#
loop_
_entity_poly.entity_id
_entity_poly.type
_entity_poly.pdbx_seq_one_letter_code
_entity_poly.pdbx_strand_id
1 'polypeptide(L)'
;MYMPLFLVLTCSVAFSASAAQINTLSATECQAMTKVGVMAADAPVPCQRLKKVTFNYRDFAGKAHSNGQVVVMDAVAPYVGNIFDALYQQGFPIHKAVPIEVYGGDDTRSMTANNTSAFNYRPVAGTGSLSLHAYGAAIDLNPLQNPFVTFSGNGNVKFSPVQGTRYANRATYRYGKPDSRGMAEAVIDIFARNGFQYWGGFWDSPIDYQHFQLTKDMALTMSKMTPAQATSFFKRYVAWYDSCSKMYPTAYSHYKFNDYTEYLKNKLSVKSLHQAYSANPQRVMAAINQQPVRSAICVKR
;
A
#
# COMPACT_ATOMS: atom_id res chain seq x y z
N MET A 1 43.35 -47.97 -2.98
CA MET A 1 42.81 -46.84 -3.77
C MET A 1 41.96 -46.00 -2.80
N TYR A 2 42.53 -44.97 -2.19
CA TYR A 2 41.83 -44.11 -1.22
C TYR A 2 41.22 -42.93 -1.97
N MET A 3 39.89 -42.78 -1.90
CA MET A 3 39.17 -41.65 -2.50
C MET A 3 38.96 -40.59 -1.40
N PRO A 4 39.46 -39.35 -1.55
CA PRO A 4 39.34 -38.35 -0.51
C PRO A 4 37.93 -37.75 -0.52
N LEU A 5 37.29 -37.75 0.65
CA LEU A 5 36.01 -37.11 0.88
C LEU A 5 36.24 -35.60 1.01
N PHE A 6 35.90 -34.84 -0.02
CA PHE A 6 35.91 -33.37 0.04
C PHE A 6 34.69 -32.88 0.81
N LEU A 7 34.92 -32.39 2.03
CA LEU A 7 33.93 -31.69 2.82
C LEU A 7 33.72 -30.28 2.22
N VAL A 8 32.65 -30.11 1.45
CA VAL A 8 32.26 -28.79 0.93
C VAL A 8 31.65 -28.00 2.09
N LEU A 9 32.43 -27.09 2.66
CA LEU A 9 31.96 -26.14 3.67
C LEU A 9 31.12 -25.06 2.96
N THR A 10 29.81 -25.23 2.91
CA THR A 10 28.91 -24.16 2.46
C THR A 10 28.87 -23.08 3.53
N CYS A 11 29.66 -22.02 3.35
CA CYS A 11 29.58 -20.82 4.17
C CYS A 11 28.28 -20.07 3.82
N SER A 12 27.21 -20.38 4.55
CA SER A 12 25.95 -19.65 4.45
C SER A 12 26.13 -18.27 5.09
N VAL A 13 26.50 -17.27 4.30
CA VAL A 13 26.46 -15.87 4.74
C VAL A 13 24.99 -15.50 4.91
N ALA A 14 24.49 -15.58 6.14
CA ALA A 14 23.16 -15.11 6.50
C ALA A 14 23.15 -13.57 6.38
N PHE A 15 22.76 -13.06 5.22
CA PHE A 15 22.39 -11.65 5.11
C PHE A 15 21.09 -11.46 5.90
N SER A 16 21.20 -11.05 7.16
CA SER A 16 20.05 -10.52 7.89
C SER A 16 19.54 -9.31 7.12
N ALA A 17 18.37 -9.43 6.50
CA ALA A 17 17.67 -8.29 5.95
C ALA A 17 17.49 -7.27 7.09
N SER A 18 18.10 -6.09 6.98
CA SER A 18 17.82 -5.01 7.93
C SER A 18 16.37 -4.62 7.78
N ALA A 19 15.62 -4.61 8.88
CA ALA A 19 14.23 -4.18 8.92
C ALA A 19 14.09 -2.71 8.49
N ALA A 20 12.93 -2.37 7.94
CA ALA A 20 12.58 -1.02 7.56
C ALA A 20 12.70 -0.05 8.75
N GLN A 21 13.22 1.14 8.47
CA GLN A 21 13.42 2.22 9.44
C GLN A 21 12.33 3.28 9.27
N ILE A 22 11.71 3.69 10.39
CA ILE A 22 10.60 4.65 10.39
C ILE A 22 11.03 5.91 11.11
N ASN A 23 11.08 7.02 10.38
CA ASN A 23 11.55 8.29 10.90
C ASN A 23 10.47 9.37 10.79
N THR A 24 10.46 10.29 11.75
CA THR A 24 9.75 11.57 11.61
C THR A 24 10.33 12.36 10.45
N LEU A 25 9.47 13.07 9.72
CA LEU A 25 9.94 14.11 8.80
C LEU A 25 10.47 15.31 9.60
N SER A 26 11.63 15.80 9.21
CA SER A 26 12.21 17.05 9.72
C SER A 26 11.43 18.26 9.19
N ALA A 27 11.57 19.41 9.86
CA ALA A 27 10.98 20.65 9.38
C ALA A 27 11.44 21.03 7.96
N THR A 28 12.70 20.75 7.63
CA THR A 28 13.27 20.98 6.29
C THR A 28 12.64 20.06 5.25
N GLU A 29 12.40 18.78 5.55
CA GLU A 29 11.68 17.88 4.65
C GLU A 29 10.24 18.34 4.42
N CYS A 30 9.53 18.73 5.49
CA CYS A 30 8.18 19.28 5.36
C CYS A 30 8.15 20.54 4.47
N GLN A 31 9.11 21.46 4.66
CA GLN A 31 9.23 22.67 3.84
C GLN A 31 9.54 22.32 2.37
N ALA A 32 10.40 21.33 2.13
CA ALA A 32 10.71 20.87 0.78
C ALA A 32 9.46 20.30 0.09
N MET A 33 8.69 19.44 0.77
CA MET A 33 7.44 18.89 0.25
C MET A 33 6.44 20.00 -0.09
N THR A 34 6.27 20.99 0.78
CA THR A 34 5.37 22.14 0.53
C THR A 34 5.84 22.99 -0.64
N LYS A 35 7.16 23.24 -0.76
CA LYS A 35 7.74 24.06 -1.82
C LYS A 35 7.45 23.52 -3.22
N VAL A 36 7.39 22.19 -3.37
CA VAL A 36 7.11 21.53 -4.66
C VAL A 36 5.67 21.02 -4.78
N GLY A 37 4.77 21.42 -3.89
CA GLY A 37 3.35 21.08 -3.97
C GLY A 37 3.00 19.63 -3.63
N VAL A 38 3.93 18.86 -3.08
CA VAL A 38 3.68 17.49 -2.57
C VAL A 38 2.84 17.50 -1.30
N MET A 39 2.88 18.61 -0.58
CA MET A 39 2.05 18.91 0.58
C MET A 39 1.51 20.35 0.46
N ALA A 40 0.34 20.60 1.04
CA ALA A 40 -0.22 21.94 1.15
C ALA A 40 -0.82 22.15 2.55
N ALA A 41 -1.12 23.40 2.89
CA ALA A 41 -1.66 23.77 4.20
C ALA A 41 -3.05 23.15 4.49
N ASP A 42 -3.82 22.88 3.43
CA ASP A 42 -5.14 22.25 3.47
C ASP A 42 -5.07 20.72 3.36
N ALA A 43 -3.87 20.13 3.36
CA ALA A 43 -3.72 18.68 3.35
C ALA A 43 -4.44 18.05 4.54
N PRO A 44 -5.20 16.96 4.34
CA PRO A 44 -6.01 16.35 5.40
C PRO A 44 -5.16 15.72 6.50
N VAL A 45 -3.86 15.51 6.24
CA VAL A 45 -2.89 14.93 7.16
C VAL A 45 -1.71 15.90 7.26
N PRO A 46 -1.46 16.52 8.41
CA PRO A 46 -0.35 17.46 8.56
C PRO A 46 1.00 16.73 8.53
N CYS A 47 2.08 17.42 8.18
CA CYS A 47 3.41 16.82 8.02
C CYS A 47 3.88 16.00 9.25
N GLN A 48 3.55 16.46 10.45
CA GLN A 48 3.92 15.80 11.72
C GLN A 48 3.27 14.41 11.88
N ARG A 49 2.16 14.19 11.18
CA ARG A 49 1.43 12.90 11.09
C ARG A 49 1.91 12.03 9.95
N LEU A 50 2.91 12.47 9.17
CA LEU A 50 3.57 11.66 8.16
C LEU A 50 4.91 11.12 8.70
N LYS A 51 5.30 9.95 8.18
CA LYS A 51 6.58 9.30 8.47
C LYS A 51 7.26 8.90 7.18
N LYS A 52 8.58 9.02 7.16
CA LYS A 52 9.43 8.45 6.13
C LYS A 52 9.79 7.01 6.51
N VAL A 53 9.41 6.07 5.67
CA VAL A 53 9.77 4.65 5.79
C VAL A 53 10.92 4.41 4.82
N THR A 54 12.08 4.02 5.36
CA THR A 54 13.28 3.65 4.59
C THR A 54 13.48 2.13 4.65
N PHE A 55 13.69 1.48 3.52
CA PHE A 55 13.71 0.02 3.44
C PHE A 55 14.69 -0.48 2.38
N ASN A 56 15.05 -1.76 2.51
CA ASN A 56 15.83 -2.45 1.49
C ASN A 56 14.90 -2.97 0.38
N TYR A 57 15.37 -2.95 -0.86
CA TYR A 57 14.66 -3.59 -1.98
C TYR A 57 15.65 -4.30 -2.92
N ARG A 58 15.15 -5.23 -3.73
CA ARG A 58 15.92 -5.82 -4.83
C ARG A 58 15.42 -5.24 -6.14
N ASP A 59 16.32 -4.88 -7.04
CA ASP A 59 15.92 -4.45 -8.38
C ASP A 59 15.59 -5.64 -9.31
N PHE A 60 15.25 -5.34 -10.56
CA PHE A 60 14.95 -6.37 -11.56
C PHE A 60 16.15 -7.27 -11.91
N ALA A 61 17.39 -6.81 -11.67
CA ALA A 61 18.59 -7.62 -11.77
C ALA A 61 18.89 -8.42 -10.49
N GLY A 62 18.07 -8.26 -9.44
CA GLY A 62 18.23 -8.92 -8.14
C GLY A 62 19.23 -8.23 -7.21
N LYS A 63 19.81 -7.10 -7.63
CA LYS A 63 20.76 -6.33 -6.82
C LYS A 63 20.03 -5.68 -5.65
N ALA A 64 20.60 -5.81 -4.46
CA ALA A 64 20.07 -5.18 -3.26
C ALA A 64 20.40 -3.68 -3.21
N HIS A 65 19.43 -2.90 -2.75
CA HIS A 65 19.51 -1.46 -2.51
C HIS A 65 18.98 -1.16 -1.12
N SER A 66 19.57 -0.18 -0.43
CA SER A 66 19.20 0.20 0.95
C SER A 66 18.64 1.62 1.07
N ASN A 67 18.29 2.22 -0.07
CA ASN A 67 17.84 3.60 -0.18
C ASN A 67 16.37 3.71 -0.61
N GLY A 68 15.59 2.63 -0.54
CA GLY A 68 14.16 2.66 -0.83
C GLY A 68 13.45 3.52 0.19
N GLN A 69 12.62 4.46 -0.26
CA GLN A 69 11.95 5.44 0.59
C GLN A 69 10.52 5.72 0.12
N VAL A 70 9.59 5.72 1.08
CA VAL A 70 8.23 6.24 0.89
C VAL A 70 7.80 7.09 2.10
N VAL A 71 6.86 8.01 1.88
CA VAL A 71 6.23 8.80 2.95
C VAL A 71 4.78 8.37 3.09
N VAL A 72 4.33 8.09 4.32
CA VAL A 72 2.98 7.59 4.63
C VAL A 72 2.46 8.13 5.96
N MET A 73 1.17 7.95 6.25
CA MET A 73 0.60 8.30 7.56
C MET A 73 1.27 7.50 8.69
N ASP A 74 1.47 8.13 9.84
CA ASP A 74 2.11 7.55 11.01
C ASP A 74 1.52 6.21 11.46
N ALA A 75 0.19 6.09 11.48
CA ALA A 75 -0.50 4.88 11.89
C ALA A 75 -0.23 3.66 10.99
N VAL A 76 0.06 3.89 9.69
CA VAL A 76 0.30 2.81 8.72
C VAL A 76 1.79 2.51 8.53
N ALA A 77 2.68 3.42 8.93
CA ALA A 77 4.12 3.33 8.67
C ALA A 77 4.76 1.98 9.10
N PRO A 78 4.44 1.39 10.27
CA PRO A 78 4.97 0.07 10.65
C PRO A 78 4.59 -1.04 9.68
N TYR A 79 3.36 -1.03 9.19
CA TYR A 79 2.84 -2.06 8.29
C TYR A 79 3.34 -1.87 6.86
N VAL A 80 3.59 -0.62 6.45
CA VAL A 80 4.28 -0.31 5.20
C VAL A 80 5.72 -0.81 5.24
N GLY A 81 6.42 -0.66 6.37
CA GLY A 81 7.73 -1.27 6.59
C GLY A 81 7.69 -2.79 6.41
N ASN A 82 6.72 -3.46 7.06
CA ASN A 82 6.52 -4.90 6.93
C ASN A 82 6.26 -5.35 5.48
N ILE A 83 5.50 -4.57 4.70
CA ILE A 83 5.28 -4.86 3.27
C ILE A 83 6.62 -4.90 2.56
N PHE A 84 7.42 -3.85 2.65
CA PHE A 84 8.69 -3.78 1.91
C PHE A 84 9.73 -4.80 2.40
N ASP A 85 9.77 -5.09 3.69
CA ASP A 85 10.61 -6.17 4.23
C ASP A 85 10.21 -7.53 3.67
N ALA A 86 8.89 -7.82 3.58
CA ALA A 86 8.40 -9.05 2.98
C ALA A 86 8.70 -9.12 1.46
N LEU A 87 8.55 -8.01 0.73
CA LEU A 87 8.91 -7.93 -0.70
C LEU A 87 10.39 -8.20 -0.92
N TYR A 88 11.26 -7.64 -0.07
CA TYR A 88 12.71 -7.88 -0.12
C TYR A 88 13.06 -9.34 0.13
N GLN A 89 12.44 -9.96 1.15
CA GLN A 89 12.64 -11.36 1.50
C GLN A 89 12.16 -12.32 0.40
N GLN A 90 11.05 -12.02 -0.27
CA GLN A 90 10.53 -12.80 -1.40
C GLN A 90 11.30 -12.58 -2.70
N GLY A 91 12.21 -11.61 -2.75
CA GLY A 91 12.91 -11.24 -3.97
C GLY A 91 12.00 -10.61 -5.04
N PHE A 92 10.88 -10.01 -4.61
CA PHE A 92 10.02 -9.24 -5.49
C PHE A 92 10.79 -8.00 -5.98
N PRO A 93 10.95 -7.80 -7.31
CA PRO A 93 11.75 -6.70 -7.80
C PRO A 93 10.98 -5.37 -7.71
N ILE A 94 11.65 -4.35 -7.19
CA ILE A 94 11.20 -2.96 -7.22
C ILE A 94 12.20 -2.19 -8.07
N HIS A 95 11.74 -1.43 -9.07
CA HIS A 95 12.67 -0.68 -9.92
C HIS A 95 13.41 0.40 -9.13
N LYS A 96 12.65 1.19 -8.38
CA LYS A 96 13.12 2.14 -7.37
C LYS A 96 11.93 2.61 -6.52
N ALA A 97 12.24 3.16 -5.36
CA ALA A 97 11.27 3.84 -4.51
C ALA A 97 11.95 5.08 -3.92
N VAL A 98 11.57 6.25 -4.41
CA VAL A 98 12.02 7.53 -3.86
C VAL A 98 10.80 8.44 -3.64
N PRO A 99 10.87 9.37 -2.68
CA PRO A 99 9.80 10.32 -2.44
C PRO A 99 9.51 11.18 -3.68
N ILE A 100 8.24 11.57 -3.86
CA ILE A 100 7.77 12.19 -5.10
C ILE A 100 8.29 13.63 -5.31
N GLU A 101 8.81 14.27 -4.25
CA GLU A 101 9.48 15.57 -4.34
C GLU A 101 10.73 15.54 -5.24
N VAL A 102 11.35 14.37 -5.46
CA VAL A 102 12.43 14.19 -6.44
C VAL A 102 11.97 14.51 -7.86
N TYR A 103 10.67 14.36 -8.14
CA TYR A 103 10.03 14.70 -9.41
C TYR A 103 9.30 16.05 -9.38
N GLY A 104 9.48 16.84 -8.31
CA GLY A 104 8.78 18.10 -8.11
C GLY A 104 7.27 17.92 -7.91
N GLY A 105 6.84 16.79 -7.33
CA GLY A 105 5.42 16.49 -7.11
C GLY A 105 4.65 15.98 -8.34
N ASP A 106 5.31 15.90 -9.49
CA ASP A 106 4.71 15.45 -10.75
C ASP A 106 4.56 13.92 -10.77
N ASP A 107 3.31 13.49 -10.61
CA ASP A 107 2.87 12.09 -10.62
C ASP A 107 3.21 11.40 -11.95
N THR A 108 3.05 12.09 -13.08
CA THR A 108 3.32 11.52 -14.41
C THR A 108 4.82 11.30 -14.61
N ARG A 109 5.67 12.23 -14.15
CA ARG A 109 7.13 12.04 -14.17
C ARG A 109 7.56 10.88 -13.27
N SER A 110 6.99 10.77 -12.07
CA SER A 110 7.24 9.66 -11.14
C SER A 110 6.86 8.31 -11.78
N MET A 111 5.65 8.21 -12.34
CA MET A 111 5.15 7.01 -13.02
C MET A 111 5.99 6.63 -14.24
N THR A 112 6.31 7.60 -15.11
CA THR A 112 7.14 7.39 -16.30
C THR A 112 8.52 6.87 -15.93
N ALA A 113 9.06 7.34 -14.80
CA ALA A 113 10.33 6.88 -14.29
C ALA A 113 10.24 5.53 -13.55
N ASN A 114 9.08 4.87 -13.54
CA ASN A 114 8.77 3.61 -12.85
C ASN A 114 9.09 3.65 -11.35
N ASN A 115 8.78 4.78 -10.71
CA ASN A 115 8.98 4.96 -9.28
C ASN A 115 7.83 4.35 -8.47
N THR A 116 8.15 3.54 -7.46
CA THR A 116 7.18 3.16 -6.43
C THR A 116 7.00 4.34 -5.49
N SER A 117 5.76 4.81 -5.32
CA SER A 117 5.45 6.02 -4.55
C SER A 117 4.28 5.84 -3.60
N ALA A 118 4.16 6.75 -2.63
CA ALA A 118 3.06 6.78 -1.66
C ALA A 118 2.51 8.20 -1.52
N PHE A 119 2.80 8.94 -0.45
CA PHE A 119 2.21 10.25 -0.23
C PHE A 119 2.43 11.25 -1.38
N ASN A 120 1.34 11.84 -1.86
CA ASN A 120 1.30 12.99 -2.77
C ASN A 120 -0.03 13.73 -2.57
N TYR A 121 0.00 14.99 -2.12
CA TYR A 121 -1.20 15.79 -1.95
C TYR A 121 -1.75 16.23 -3.32
N ARG A 122 -2.76 15.50 -3.80
CA ARG A 122 -3.43 15.82 -5.06
C ARG A 122 -4.89 15.33 -5.11
N PRO A 123 -5.73 15.97 -5.93
CA PRO A 123 -6.99 15.38 -6.33
C PRO A 123 -6.78 14.09 -7.14
N VAL A 124 -7.80 13.24 -7.18
CA VAL A 124 -7.91 12.19 -8.19
C VAL A 124 -8.13 12.86 -9.54
N ALA A 125 -7.38 12.41 -10.56
CA ALA A 125 -7.39 13.01 -11.89
C ALA A 125 -8.82 13.14 -12.45
N GLY A 126 -9.15 14.34 -12.94
CA GLY A 126 -10.49 14.63 -13.49
C GLY A 126 -11.61 14.77 -12.46
N THR A 127 -11.30 14.81 -11.16
CA THR A 127 -12.29 14.98 -10.08
C THR A 127 -11.90 16.07 -9.09
N GLY A 128 -12.85 16.53 -8.28
CA GLY A 128 -12.58 17.39 -7.12
C GLY A 128 -12.27 16.63 -5.82
N SER A 129 -12.28 15.29 -5.83
CA SER A 129 -12.02 14.48 -4.63
C SER A 129 -10.53 14.23 -4.45
N LEU A 130 -10.03 14.33 -3.21
CA LEU A 130 -8.65 13.96 -2.89
C LEU A 130 -8.40 12.45 -3.11
N SER A 131 -7.23 12.15 -3.67
CA SER A 131 -6.68 10.80 -3.76
C SER A 131 -6.32 10.25 -2.38
N LEU A 132 -6.32 8.93 -2.18
CA LEU A 132 -5.82 8.35 -0.92
C LEU A 132 -4.30 8.50 -0.73
N HIS A 133 -3.56 8.84 -1.80
CA HIS A 133 -2.19 9.32 -1.70
C HIS A 133 -2.09 10.59 -0.85
N ALA A 134 -3.08 11.49 -0.91
CA ALA A 134 -3.12 12.73 -0.13
C ALA A 134 -3.29 12.49 1.38
N TYR A 135 -3.65 11.28 1.78
CA TYR A 135 -3.77 10.85 3.17
C TYR A 135 -2.58 10.01 3.63
N GLY A 136 -1.62 9.70 2.75
CA GLY A 136 -0.55 8.75 3.05
C GLY A 136 -1.08 7.34 3.30
N ALA A 137 -2.18 6.99 2.62
CA ALA A 137 -2.95 5.76 2.79
C ALA A 137 -3.06 4.94 1.47
N ALA A 138 -2.16 5.22 0.52
CA ALA A 138 -2.04 4.48 -0.73
C ALA A 138 -0.58 4.35 -1.16
N ILE A 139 -0.28 3.31 -1.94
CA ILE A 139 1.02 2.99 -2.51
C ILE A 139 0.81 2.59 -3.96
N ASP A 140 1.58 3.18 -4.86
CA ASP A 140 1.69 2.79 -6.26
C ASP A 140 2.99 2.00 -6.46
N LEU A 141 2.90 0.76 -6.92
CA LEU A 141 4.01 -0.19 -7.02
C LEU A 141 4.42 -0.43 -8.48
N ASN A 142 5.67 -0.12 -8.84
CA ASN A 142 6.24 -0.34 -10.17
C ASN A 142 5.28 0.04 -11.32
N PRO A 143 4.96 1.33 -11.52
CA PRO A 143 3.96 1.81 -12.50
C PRO A 143 4.13 1.23 -13.92
N LEU A 144 5.36 0.96 -14.34
CA LEU A 144 5.62 0.37 -15.66
C LEU A 144 5.12 -1.07 -15.76
N GLN A 145 5.35 -1.90 -14.73
CA GLN A 145 4.84 -3.28 -14.67
C GLN A 145 3.34 -3.30 -14.37
N ASN A 146 2.84 -2.29 -13.67
CA ASN A 146 1.50 -2.21 -13.15
C ASN A 146 0.84 -0.89 -13.60
N PRO A 147 0.51 -0.75 -14.90
CA PRO A 147 0.04 0.52 -15.44
C PRO A 147 -1.35 0.89 -14.95
N PHE A 148 -1.62 2.20 -14.93
CA PHE A 148 -2.97 2.74 -14.86
C PHE A 148 -3.62 2.68 -16.25
N VAL A 149 -4.83 2.11 -16.33
CA VAL A 149 -5.53 1.81 -17.59
C VAL A 149 -6.87 2.51 -17.62
N THR A 150 -7.10 3.29 -18.67
CA THR A 150 -8.34 4.03 -18.90
C THR A 150 -8.96 3.63 -20.22
N PHE A 151 -10.29 3.73 -20.28
CA PHE A 151 -11.10 3.40 -21.45
C PHE A 151 -11.88 4.65 -21.86
N SER A 152 -11.80 5.05 -23.13
CA SER A 152 -12.66 6.10 -23.66
C SER A 152 -13.99 5.51 -24.16
N GLY A 153 -15.02 6.37 -24.29
CA GLY A 153 -16.36 5.95 -24.70
C GLY A 153 -16.46 5.31 -26.09
N ASN A 154 -15.41 5.43 -26.92
CA ASN A 154 -15.31 4.76 -28.22
C ASN A 154 -14.51 3.43 -28.18
N GLY A 155 -14.17 2.94 -26.98
CA GLY A 155 -13.47 1.66 -26.79
C GLY A 155 -11.94 1.73 -26.85
N ASN A 156 -11.34 2.90 -27.06
CA ASN A 156 -9.87 3.00 -27.03
C ASN A 156 -9.33 2.85 -25.60
N VAL A 157 -8.24 2.10 -25.48
CA VAL A 157 -7.53 1.87 -24.22
C VAL A 157 -6.28 2.74 -24.15
N LYS A 158 -6.04 3.38 -23.01
CA LYS A 158 -4.81 4.11 -22.73
C LYS A 158 -4.14 3.56 -21.49
N PHE A 159 -2.83 3.31 -21.59
CA PHE A 159 -1.95 2.89 -20.51
C PHE A 159 -1.11 4.07 -20.05
N SER A 160 -0.97 4.24 -18.73
CA SER A 160 -0.05 5.19 -18.11
C SER A 160 0.85 4.45 -17.13
N PRO A 161 2.19 4.45 -17.31
CA PRO A 161 2.90 4.98 -18.47
C PRO A 161 2.61 4.16 -19.74
N VAL A 162 2.73 4.78 -20.93
CA VAL A 162 2.42 4.14 -22.22
C VAL A 162 3.24 2.87 -22.45
N GLN A 163 4.49 2.86 -22.02
CA GLN A 163 5.38 1.70 -22.11
C GLN A 163 4.86 0.50 -21.29
N GLY A 164 3.96 0.74 -20.34
CA GLY A 164 3.28 -0.30 -19.56
C GLY A 164 2.34 -1.19 -20.38
N THR A 165 1.99 -0.79 -21.60
CA THR A 165 1.20 -1.60 -22.55
C THR A 165 1.82 -3.00 -22.75
N ARG A 166 3.15 -3.16 -22.63
CA ARG A 166 3.81 -4.47 -22.74
C ARG A 166 3.44 -5.45 -21.62
N TYR A 167 2.83 -4.96 -20.53
CA TYR A 167 2.32 -5.74 -19.40
C TYR A 167 0.79 -5.81 -19.39
N ALA A 168 0.13 -5.53 -20.52
CA ALA A 168 -1.33 -5.67 -20.64
C ALA A 168 -1.80 -7.12 -20.46
N ASN A 169 -0.99 -8.11 -20.86
CA ASN A 169 -1.27 -9.50 -20.55
C ASN A 169 -0.91 -9.80 -19.10
N ARG A 170 -1.93 -9.94 -18.25
CA ARG A 170 -1.82 -10.21 -16.80
C ARG A 170 -1.75 -11.70 -16.44
N ALA A 171 -1.71 -12.60 -17.42
CA ALA A 171 -1.67 -14.03 -17.16
C ALA A 171 -0.37 -14.41 -16.40
N THR A 172 -0.53 -15.11 -15.27
CA THR A 172 0.60 -15.60 -14.46
C THR A 172 1.46 -16.58 -15.25
N TYR A 173 0.84 -17.50 -16.00
CA TYR A 173 1.52 -18.45 -16.86
C TYR A 173 1.32 -18.08 -18.33
N ARG A 174 2.42 -18.06 -19.09
CA ARG A 174 2.42 -17.79 -20.53
C ARG A 174 3.26 -18.87 -21.20
N TYR A 175 2.62 -19.72 -21.99
CA TYR A 175 3.27 -20.86 -22.64
C TYR A 175 4.54 -20.43 -23.40
N GLY A 176 5.68 -21.05 -23.07
CA GLY A 176 6.98 -20.77 -23.70
C GLY A 176 7.56 -19.37 -23.43
N LYS A 177 7.03 -18.63 -22.44
CA LYS A 177 7.54 -17.32 -22.04
C LYS A 177 8.02 -17.35 -20.59
N PRO A 178 9.05 -16.55 -20.24
CA PRO A 178 9.43 -16.36 -18.85
C PRO A 178 8.32 -15.66 -18.07
N ASP A 179 8.26 -15.95 -16.77
CA ASP A 179 7.34 -15.31 -15.85
C ASP A 179 7.56 -13.79 -15.83
N SER A 180 6.47 -13.05 -15.89
CA SER A 180 6.50 -11.60 -15.76
C SER A 180 6.79 -11.23 -14.30
N ARG A 181 7.99 -10.72 -14.04
CA ARG A 181 8.38 -10.26 -12.69
C ARG A 181 7.84 -8.86 -12.40
N GLY A 182 7.61 -8.55 -11.13
CA GLY A 182 7.21 -7.21 -10.66
C GLY A 182 5.72 -6.88 -10.84
N MET A 183 4.89 -7.85 -11.23
CA MET A 183 3.44 -7.69 -11.33
C MET A 183 2.78 -7.74 -9.94
N ALA A 184 1.88 -6.80 -9.68
CA ALA A 184 1.24 -6.59 -8.38
C ALA A 184 0.41 -7.80 -7.90
N GLU A 185 -0.10 -8.62 -8.80
CA GLU A 185 -0.86 -9.86 -8.53
C GLU A 185 -0.10 -10.81 -7.61
N ALA A 186 1.22 -10.85 -7.71
CA ALA A 186 2.06 -11.73 -6.89
C ALA A 186 2.12 -11.30 -5.40
N VAL A 187 1.69 -10.08 -5.07
CA VAL A 187 1.92 -9.47 -3.75
C VAL A 187 0.66 -8.90 -3.11
N ILE A 188 -0.53 -9.07 -3.72
CA ILE A 188 -1.80 -8.57 -3.18
C ILE A 188 -2.01 -9.03 -1.74
N ASP A 189 -1.73 -10.29 -1.44
CA ASP A 189 -1.84 -10.87 -0.11
C ASP A 189 -0.93 -10.20 0.93
N ILE A 190 0.27 -9.79 0.54
CA ILE A 190 1.22 -9.10 1.42
C ILE A 190 0.67 -7.73 1.80
N PHE A 191 0.16 -7.00 0.81
CA PHE A 191 -0.48 -5.70 1.04
C PHE A 191 -1.74 -5.84 1.91
N ALA A 192 -2.61 -6.79 1.59
CA ALA A 192 -3.87 -7.01 2.30
C ALA A 192 -3.67 -7.37 3.78
N ARG A 193 -2.73 -8.28 4.09
CA ARG A 193 -2.36 -8.64 5.47
C ARG A 193 -1.75 -7.49 6.27
N ASN A 194 -1.25 -6.46 5.58
CA ASN A 194 -0.71 -5.24 6.19
C ASN A 194 -1.69 -4.05 6.10
N GLY A 195 -2.96 -4.32 5.79
CA GLY A 195 -4.05 -3.35 5.85
C GLY A 195 -4.36 -2.62 4.53
N PHE A 196 -3.57 -2.83 3.48
CA PHE A 196 -3.82 -2.31 2.14
C PHE A 196 -4.63 -3.33 1.34
N GLN A 197 -5.90 -3.49 1.74
CA GLN A 197 -6.79 -4.56 1.26
C GLN A 197 -7.46 -4.28 -0.08
N TYR A 198 -7.39 -3.03 -0.56
CA TYR A 198 -8.04 -2.60 -1.79
C TYR A 198 -6.97 -2.39 -2.85
N TRP A 199 -7.02 -3.22 -3.89
CA TRP A 199 -6.12 -3.13 -5.05
C TRP A 199 -6.89 -2.62 -6.26
N GLY A 200 -6.34 -1.60 -6.93
CA GLY A 200 -6.97 -0.94 -8.08
C GLY A 200 -7.07 -1.82 -9.33
N GLY A 201 -6.33 -2.93 -9.38
CA GLY A 201 -6.47 -3.94 -10.43
C GLY A 201 -7.82 -4.67 -10.43
N PHE A 202 -8.62 -4.55 -9.35
CA PHE A 202 -9.98 -5.11 -9.28
C PHE A 202 -11.08 -4.14 -9.69
N TRP A 203 -10.76 -2.90 -10.07
CA TRP A 203 -11.76 -1.93 -10.52
C TRP A 203 -12.19 -2.18 -11.97
N ASP A 204 -13.39 -1.75 -12.35
CA ASP A 204 -13.87 -1.90 -13.72
C ASP A 204 -13.34 -0.79 -14.65
N SER A 205 -13.34 0.46 -14.18
CA SER A 205 -12.80 1.62 -14.90
C SER A 205 -12.60 2.82 -13.97
N PRO A 206 -11.41 3.46 -13.98
CA PRO A 206 -10.17 2.96 -14.57
C PRO A 206 -9.67 1.70 -13.83
N ILE A 207 -8.84 0.89 -14.48
CA ILE A 207 -8.11 -0.20 -13.81
C ILE A 207 -6.76 0.35 -13.37
N ASP A 208 -6.42 0.28 -12.08
CA ASP A 208 -5.19 0.86 -11.55
C ASP A 208 -4.28 -0.20 -10.94
N TYR A 209 -3.51 -0.91 -11.78
CA TYR A 209 -2.74 -2.08 -11.34
C TYR A 209 -1.65 -1.75 -10.33
N GLN A 210 -1.11 -0.54 -10.34
CA GLN A 210 -0.07 -0.10 -9.40
C GLN A 210 -0.64 0.11 -7.99
N HIS A 211 -1.93 0.38 -7.88
CA HIS A 211 -2.49 1.10 -6.74
C HIS A 211 -3.01 0.17 -5.65
N PHE A 212 -2.44 0.29 -4.46
CA PHE A 212 -2.91 -0.35 -3.24
C PHE A 212 -3.34 0.70 -2.22
N GLN A 213 -4.50 0.54 -1.61
CA GLN A 213 -5.01 1.52 -0.66
C GLN A 213 -5.80 0.90 0.50
N LEU A 214 -6.03 1.74 1.52
CA LEU A 214 -7.04 1.52 2.57
C LEU A 214 -8.44 1.85 2.03
N THR A 215 -9.49 1.62 2.81
CA THR A 215 -10.77 2.28 2.51
C THR A 215 -10.71 3.78 2.71
N LYS A 216 -11.47 4.50 1.88
CA LYS A 216 -11.64 5.94 2.01
C LYS A 216 -12.17 6.34 3.39
N ASP A 217 -13.16 5.61 3.91
CA ASP A 217 -13.74 5.88 5.23
C ASP A 217 -12.70 5.70 6.35
N MET A 218 -11.81 4.71 6.24
CA MET A 218 -10.71 4.54 7.19
C MET A 218 -9.71 5.70 7.13
N ALA A 219 -9.25 6.08 5.95
CA ALA A 219 -8.30 7.18 5.77
C ALA A 219 -8.85 8.51 6.32
N LEU A 220 -10.11 8.82 6.00
CA LEU A 220 -10.84 9.99 6.52
C LEU A 220 -11.02 9.95 8.04
N THR A 221 -11.27 8.76 8.60
CA THR A 221 -11.42 8.60 10.04
C THR A 221 -10.08 8.84 10.75
N MET A 222 -9.01 8.21 10.27
CA MET A 222 -7.67 8.34 10.87
C MET A 222 -7.06 9.74 10.74
N SER A 223 -7.42 10.50 9.68
CA SER A 223 -6.97 11.88 9.53
C SER A 223 -7.54 12.81 10.60
N LYS A 224 -8.69 12.47 11.19
CA LYS A 224 -9.34 13.20 12.28
C LYS A 224 -8.97 12.70 13.67
N MET A 225 -8.36 11.53 13.76
CA MET A 225 -7.92 10.92 15.02
C MET A 225 -6.60 11.53 15.50
N THR A 226 -6.36 11.48 16.81
CA THR A 226 -4.99 11.66 17.34
C THR A 226 -4.07 10.52 16.85
N PRO A 227 -2.74 10.71 16.84
CA PRO A 227 -1.79 9.64 16.46
C PRO A 227 -2.03 8.32 17.18
N ALA A 228 -2.30 8.36 18.49
CA ALA A 228 -2.51 7.17 19.31
C ALA A 228 -3.81 6.44 18.94
N GLN A 229 -4.90 7.18 18.70
CA GLN A 229 -6.17 6.60 18.27
C GLN A 229 -6.07 5.97 16.88
N ALA A 230 -5.45 6.67 15.91
CA ALA A 230 -5.24 6.16 14.57
C ALA A 230 -4.39 4.88 14.58
N THR A 231 -3.31 4.86 15.38
CA THR A 231 -2.45 3.69 15.55
C THR A 231 -3.22 2.50 16.14
N SER A 232 -4.02 2.72 17.19
CA SER A 232 -4.85 1.67 17.79
C SER A 232 -5.89 1.14 16.78
N PHE A 233 -6.55 2.04 16.06
CA PHE A 233 -7.54 1.70 15.05
C PHE A 233 -6.95 0.87 13.91
N PHE A 234 -5.82 1.30 13.34
CA PHE A 234 -5.15 0.57 12.26
C PHE A 234 -4.65 -0.80 12.71
N LYS A 235 -4.13 -0.89 13.95
CA LYS A 235 -3.76 -2.18 14.55
C LYS A 235 -4.95 -3.14 14.67
N ARG A 236 -6.13 -2.65 15.07
CA ARG A 236 -7.35 -3.46 15.13
C ARG A 236 -7.82 -3.89 13.74
N TYR A 237 -7.70 -3.01 12.75
CA TYR A 237 -8.04 -3.31 11.37
C TYR A 237 -7.20 -4.45 10.79
N VAL A 238 -5.88 -4.43 11.01
CA VAL A 238 -4.99 -5.52 10.58
C VAL A 238 -5.27 -6.82 11.34
N ALA A 239 -5.45 -6.75 12.66
CA ALA A 239 -5.79 -7.92 13.47
C ALA A 239 -7.13 -8.57 13.08
N TRP A 240 -8.11 -7.76 12.68
CA TRP A 240 -9.38 -8.24 12.16
C TRP A 240 -9.20 -9.05 10.87
N TYR A 241 -8.41 -8.54 9.92
CA TYR A 241 -8.11 -9.24 8.68
C TYR A 241 -7.43 -10.59 8.94
N ASP A 242 -6.41 -10.61 9.79
CA ASP A 242 -5.70 -11.85 10.17
C ASP A 242 -6.66 -12.89 10.80
N SER A 243 -7.50 -12.45 11.74
CA SER A 243 -8.49 -13.30 12.39
C SER A 243 -9.53 -13.86 11.40
N CYS A 244 -10.12 -12.99 10.58
CA CYS A 244 -11.16 -13.39 9.63
C CYS A 244 -10.60 -14.28 8.50
N SER A 245 -9.40 -14.01 7.99
CA SER A 245 -8.77 -14.81 6.94
C SER A 245 -8.50 -16.26 7.39
N LYS A 246 -8.14 -16.46 8.66
CA LYS A 246 -8.00 -17.80 9.26
C LYS A 246 -9.34 -18.51 9.41
N MET A 247 -10.41 -17.78 9.66
CA MET A 247 -11.75 -18.34 9.84
C MET A 247 -12.43 -18.68 8.51
N TYR A 248 -12.16 -17.90 7.46
CA TYR A 248 -12.79 -18.01 6.15
C TYR A 248 -11.76 -18.05 5.01
N PRO A 249 -10.84 -19.02 5.00
CA PRO A 249 -9.70 -19.03 4.07
C PRO A 249 -10.12 -18.98 2.60
N THR A 250 -11.15 -19.73 2.20
CA THR A 250 -11.67 -19.76 0.82
C THR A 250 -12.28 -18.43 0.38
N ALA A 251 -12.93 -17.68 1.29
CA ALA A 251 -13.49 -16.39 0.94
C ALA A 251 -12.39 -15.35 0.74
N TYR A 252 -11.37 -15.38 1.61
CA TYR A 252 -10.24 -14.46 1.56
C TYR A 252 -9.31 -14.74 0.38
N SER A 253 -9.12 -16.00 -0.04
CA SER A 253 -8.37 -16.33 -1.26
C SER A 253 -9.03 -15.84 -2.54
N HIS A 254 -10.33 -15.52 -2.49
CA HIS A 254 -11.08 -14.92 -3.60
C HIS A 254 -11.38 -13.43 -3.38
N TYR A 255 -10.75 -12.80 -2.38
CA TYR A 255 -10.95 -11.39 -2.03
C TYR A 255 -12.44 -11.01 -1.73
N LYS A 256 -13.24 -11.99 -1.29
CA LYS A 256 -14.67 -11.84 -0.95
C LYS A 256 -14.89 -11.57 0.54
N PHE A 257 -14.32 -10.50 1.05
CA PHE A 257 -14.40 -10.14 2.47
C PHE A 257 -14.88 -8.71 2.71
N ASN A 258 -15.38 -8.45 3.92
CA ASN A 258 -15.60 -7.10 4.41
C ASN A 258 -14.46 -6.68 5.32
N ASP A 259 -14.11 -5.40 5.25
CA ASP A 259 -13.07 -4.83 6.11
C ASP A 259 -13.61 -4.55 7.54
N TYR A 260 -12.72 -4.13 8.43
CA TYR A 260 -13.09 -3.81 9.81
C TYR A 260 -13.97 -2.55 9.92
N THR A 261 -13.95 -1.65 8.93
CA THR A 261 -14.82 -0.48 8.94
C THR A 261 -16.29 -0.87 8.73
N GLU A 262 -16.58 -1.87 7.89
CA GLU A 262 -17.92 -2.42 7.74
C GLU A 262 -18.44 -3.05 9.04
N TYR A 263 -17.58 -3.78 9.76
CA TYR A 263 -17.92 -4.29 11.10
C TYR A 263 -18.31 -3.16 12.06
N LEU A 264 -17.51 -2.10 12.13
CA LEU A 264 -17.78 -0.97 13.03
C LEU A 264 -19.05 -0.21 12.62
N LYS A 265 -19.26 0.00 11.32
CA LYS A 265 -20.48 0.64 10.80
C LYS A 265 -21.73 -0.14 11.18
N ASN A 266 -21.71 -1.47 11.02
CA ASN A 266 -22.82 -2.33 11.44
C ASN A 266 -23.03 -2.29 12.96
N LYS A 267 -21.95 -2.45 13.75
CA LYS A 267 -22.01 -2.44 15.22
C LYS A 267 -22.53 -1.12 15.80
N LEU A 268 -22.20 0.00 15.16
CA LEU A 268 -22.62 1.34 15.59
C LEU A 268 -23.94 1.79 14.95
N SER A 269 -24.49 1.00 14.02
CA SER A 269 -25.65 1.37 13.19
C SER A 269 -25.46 2.72 12.48
N VAL A 270 -24.30 2.93 11.84
CA VAL A 270 -23.95 4.15 11.11
C VAL A 270 -23.58 3.84 9.66
N LYS A 271 -23.79 4.80 8.76
CA LYS A 271 -23.43 4.68 7.33
C LYS A 271 -21.98 5.06 7.03
N SER A 272 -21.38 5.90 7.87
CA SER A 272 -20.05 6.47 7.68
C SER A 272 -19.34 6.56 9.03
N LEU A 273 -18.17 5.91 9.12
CA LEU A 273 -17.40 5.87 10.34
C LEU A 273 -16.74 7.23 10.61
N HIS A 274 -16.25 7.93 9.59
CA HIS A 274 -15.63 9.25 9.79
C HIS A 274 -16.64 10.31 10.24
N GLN A 275 -17.90 10.23 9.78
CA GLN A 275 -18.98 11.10 10.26
C GLN A 275 -19.34 10.75 11.70
N ALA A 276 -19.48 9.45 12.02
CA ALA A 276 -19.74 9.00 13.38
C ALA A 276 -18.64 9.42 14.36
N TYR A 277 -17.37 9.32 13.96
CA TYR A 277 -16.23 9.76 14.77
C TYR A 277 -16.26 11.27 14.98
N SER A 278 -16.60 12.06 13.95
CA SER A 278 -16.69 13.52 14.09
C SER A 278 -17.80 13.93 15.06
N ALA A 279 -18.91 13.19 15.08
CA ALA A 279 -20.03 13.47 15.98
C ALA A 279 -19.78 13.01 17.43
N ASN A 280 -19.16 11.84 17.62
CA ASN A 280 -18.86 11.30 18.95
C ASN A 280 -17.61 10.40 18.92
N PRO A 281 -16.40 10.97 19.09
CA PRO A 281 -15.15 10.23 19.08
C PRO A 281 -15.10 9.11 20.14
N GLN A 282 -15.65 9.38 21.33
CA GLN A 282 -15.62 8.45 22.46
C GLN A 282 -16.41 7.17 22.15
N ARG A 283 -17.60 7.31 21.54
CA ARG A 283 -18.44 6.16 21.13
C ARG A 283 -17.72 5.27 20.11
N VAL A 284 -17.07 5.88 19.12
CA VAL A 284 -16.32 5.12 18.10
C VAL A 284 -15.09 4.44 18.71
N MET A 285 -14.33 5.15 19.54
CA MET A 285 -13.17 4.57 20.22
C MET A 285 -13.54 3.45 21.18
N ALA A 286 -14.67 3.56 21.89
CA ALA A 286 -15.18 2.47 22.72
C ALA A 286 -15.46 1.21 21.90
N ALA A 287 -16.03 1.34 20.69
CA ALA A 287 -16.27 0.22 19.80
C ALA A 287 -14.98 -0.41 19.24
N ILE A 288 -13.97 0.41 18.91
CA ILE A 288 -12.64 -0.03 18.44
C ILE A 288 -11.87 -0.78 19.53
N ASN A 289 -11.98 -0.31 20.78
CA ASN A 289 -11.23 -0.87 21.90
C ASN A 289 -11.77 -2.23 22.37
N GLN A 290 -13.02 -2.56 22.02
CA GLN A 290 -13.59 -3.87 22.27
C GLN A 290 -13.02 -4.91 21.30
N GLN A 291 -12.67 -6.08 21.83
CA GLN A 291 -12.27 -7.20 20.98
C GLN A 291 -13.46 -7.62 20.11
N PRO A 292 -13.27 -7.72 18.78
CA PRO A 292 -14.31 -8.24 17.92
C PRO A 292 -14.60 -9.70 18.27
N VAL A 293 -15.88 -10.04 18.38
CA VAL A 293 -16.33 -11.44 18.45
C VAL A 293 -16.24 -12.05 17.05
N ARG A 294 -16.10 -13.38 16.94
CA ARG A 294 -16.26 -14.09 15.67
C ARG A 294 -17.53 -13.61 14.97
N SER A 295 -17.40 -13.21 13.71
CA SER A 295 -18.50 -12.55 13.01
C SER A 295 -18.63 -13.06 11.58
N ALA A 296 -19.85 -13.44 11.21
CA ALA A 296 -20.19 -13.76 9.83
C ALA A 296 -20.01 -12.55 8.89
N ILE A 297 -19.89 -11.33 9.44
CA ILE A 297 -19.64 -10.12 8.65
C ILE A 297 -18.27 -10.15 7.97
N CYS A 298 -17.32 -10.99 8.41
CA CYS A 298 -16.00 -11.13 7.76
C CYS A 298 -16.11 -11.38 6.25
N VAL A 299 -17.17 -12.03 5.78
CA VAL A 299 -17.34 -12.45 4.39
C VAL A 299 -18.41 -11.62 3.70
N LYS A 300 -18.15 -11.24 2.44
CA LYS A 300 -19.19 -10.67 1.56
C LYS A 300 -20.10 -11.81 1.11
N ARG A 301 -21.38 -11.70 1.42
CA ARG A 301 -22.42 -12.62 0.93
C ARG A 301 -22.64 -12.41 -0.56
#